data_AF-A0A8T7C4K8-F1
#
_entry.id   AF-A0A8T7C4K8-F1
#
_cell.length_a   1.000
_cell.length_b   1.000
_cell.length_c   1.000
_cell.angle_alpha   90.00
_cell.angle_beta   90.00
_cell.angle_gamma   90.00
#
_symmetry.space_group_name_H-M   'P 1'
#
loop_
_entity.id
_entity.type
_entity.pdbx_description
1 polymer ?
#
loop_
_entity_poly.entity_id
_entity_poly.type
_entity_poly.pdbx_seq_one_letter_code
_entity_poly.pdbx_strand_id
1 'polypeptide(L)'
;MKIKHYLAGACLALGASAAFAVPVELTIEFDNFPNETAFGMWEAGTAPVATAYVADPDLAFIGIAFDVDASSPIGFGDGFSVPGDFAGQPANVPFNFIWDLGAGDYRFIILDAAGDGLCCDFGIGAYSLSVAGTEVGAGSEFDEFELTAFSIDGAPAIPEPNMLALLAIGLLGFGVAGLRK
;
A
#
# COMPACT_ATOMS: atom_id res chain seq x y z
N MET A 1 -54.47 -31.44 -1.13
CA MET A 1 -53.73 -31.11 0.12
C MET A 1 -52.44 -31.92 0.06
N LYS A 2 -51.25 -31.37 -0.19
CA LYS A 2 -50.62 -30.12 0.25
C LYS A 2 -49.88 -29.44 -0.92
N ILE A 3 -50.01 -28.13 -0.98
CA ILE A 3 -49.28 -27.22 -1.86
C ILE A 3 -47.91 -26.98 -1.21
N LYS A 4 -46.81 -27.04 -1.98
CA LYS A 4 -45.54 -26.42 -1.59
C LYS A 4 -45.07 -25.50 -2.71
N HIS A 5 -45.34 -24.22 -2.49
CA HIS A 5 -44.63 -23.12 -3.15
C HIS A 5 -43.19 -23.14 -2.65
N TYR A 6 -42.21 -23.22 -3.54
CA TYR A 6 -40.86 -22.76 -3.23
C TYR A 6 -40.56 -21.58 -4.14
N LEU A 7 -40.50 -20.42 -3.51
CA LEU A 7 -40.17 -19.14 -4.09
C LEU A 7 -38.79 -19.19 -4.76
N ALA A 8 -38.70 -18.52 -5.90
CA ALA A 8 -37.45 -18.01 -6.44
C ALA A 8 -36.75 -17.15 -5.37
N GLY A 9 -35.51 -17.50 -5.06
CA GLY A 9 -34.60 -16.71 -4.24
C GLY A 9 -33.31 -16.49 -5.03
N ALA A 10 -33.37 -15.62 -6.04
CA ALA A 10 -32.18 -14.97 -6.54
C ALA A 10 -31.68 -14.05 -5.43
N CYS A 11 -30.51 -14.32 -4.86
CA CYS A 11 -29.85 -13.42 -3.93
C CYS A 11 -28.41 -13.24 -4.38
N LEU A 12 -28.17 -12.04 -4.93
CA LEU A 12 -26.92 -11.29 -4.98
C LEU A 12 -25.63 -12.14 -5.05
N ALA A 13 -25.06 -12.21 -6.25
CA ALA A 13 -23.61 -12.12 -6.33
C ALA A 13 -23.23 -10.77 -5.73
N LEU A 14 -22.78 -10.74 -4.47
CA LEU A 14 -22.03 -9.60 -3.97
C LEU A 14 -20.83 -9.47 -4.90
N GLY A 15 -20.83 -8.42 -5.73
CA GLY A 15 -19.62 -7.94 -6.35
C GLY A 15 -18.68 -7.55 -5.23
N ALA A 16 -17.76 -8.46 -4.88
CA ALA A 16 -16.49 -8.02 -4.35
C ALA A 16 -15.88 -7.19 -5.48
N SER A 17 -16.00 -5.87 -5.38
CA SER A 17 -15.01 -5.00 -6.01
C SER A 17 -13.68 -5.56 -5.53
N ALA A 18 -12.97 -6.25 -6.43
CA ALA A 18 -11.59 -6.59 -6.16
C ALA A 18 -10.91 -5.24 -6.00
N ALA A 19 -10.63 -4.85 -4.76
CA ALA A 19 -9.74 -3.73 -4.49
C ALA A 19 -8.45 -4.08 -5.24
N PHE A 20 -8.19 -3.36 -6.33
CA PHE A 20 -6.99 -3.57 -7.11
C PHE A 20 -5.86 -2.98 -6.27
N ALA A 21 -5.17 -3.85 -5.54
CA ALA A 21 -4.00 -3.44 -4.80
C ALA A 21 -2.87 -3.19 -5.79
N VAL A 22 -2.22 -2.04 -5.64
CA VAL A 22 -1.12 -1.57 -6.48
C VAL A 22 0.16 -1.71 -5.66
N PRO A 23 1.19 -2.39 -6.17
CA PRO A 23 2.44 -2.56 -5.45
C PRO A 23 3.18 -1.23 -5.38
N VAL A 24 3.52 -0.85 -4.15
CA VAL A 24 4.41 0.26 -3.82
C VAL A 24 5.71 -0.33 -3.29
N GLU A 25 6.81 -0.02 -3.94
CA GLU A 25 8.12 -0.61 -3.68
C GLU A 25 9.10 0.47 -3.19
N LEU A 26 9.65 0.27 -2.00
CA LEU A 26 10.77 1.06 -1.45
C LEU A 26 12.04 0.23 -1.56
N THR A 27 12.99 0.70 -2.35
CA THR A 27 14.38 0.25 -2.28
C THR A 27 15.18 1.25 -1.47
N ILE A 28 15.88 0.78 -0.43
CA ILE A 28 16.72 1.64 0.41
C ILE A 28 18.07 0.98 0.64
N GLU A 29 19.12 1.76 0.43
CA GLU A 29 20.48 1.45 0.83
C GLU A 29 20.81 2.36 2.00
N PHE A 30 21.01 1.78 3.18
CA PHE A 30 21.43 2.55 4.35
C PHE A 30 22.88 3.01 4.19
N ASP A 31 23.17 4.14 4.81
CA ASP A 31 24.52 4.64 4.97
C ASP A 31 25.28 3.77 6.02
N ASN A 32 26.37 4.25 6.63
CA ASN A 32 27.11 3.43 7.60
C ASN A 32 26.39 3.23 8.94
N PHE A 33 25.25 3.90 9.15
CA PHE A 33 24.50 3.91 10.39
C PHE A 33 23.03 3.58 10.13
N PRO A 34 22.72 2.32 9.76
CA PRO A 34 21.33 1.92 9.52
C PRO A 34 20.42 2.08 10.76
N ASN A 35 20.97 2.11 11.97
CA ASN A 35 20.20 2.20 13.21
C ASN A 35 19.54 3.56 13.46
N GLU A 36 19.86 4.59 12.68
CA GLU A 36 19.25 5.93 12.81
C GLU A 36 18.15 6.17 11.78
N THR A 37 18.06 5.35 10.75
CA THR A 37 17.01 5.44 9.75
C THR A 37 15.70 4.81 10.22
N ALA A 38 14.60 5.52 10.01
CA ALA A 38 13.24 5.05 10.22
C ALA A 38 12.35 5.52 9.07
N PHE A 39 11.24 4.84 8.79
CA PHE A 39 10.31 5.25 7.75
C PHE A 39 8.91 4.70 7.96
N GLY A 40 7.92 5.35 7.36
CA GLY A 40 6.54 4.88 7.37
C GLY A 40 5.72 5.33 6.18
N MET A 41 4.55 4.71 6.03
CA MET A 41 3.55 5.04 5.03
C MET A 41 2.21 5.37 5.69
N TRP A 42 1.57 6.47 5.29
CA TRP A 42 0.26 6.88 5.78
C TRP A 42 -0.67 7.27 4.64
N GLU A 43 -1.98 7.16 4.85
CA GLU A 43 -2.93 7.93 4.07
C GLU A 43 -2.72 9.43 4.32
N ALA A 44 -2.90 10.27 3.31
CA ALA A 44 -2.49 11.68 3.36
C ALA A 44 -3.11 12.49 4.50
N GLY A 45 -4.25 12.05 5.04
CA GLY A 45 -4.93 12.66 6.19
C GLY A 45 -4.57 12.10 7.56
N THR A 46 -3.82 10.99 7.64
CA THR A 46 -3.49 10.30 8.90
C THR A 46 -2.02 10.45 9.29
N ALA A 47 -1.17 10.94 8.38
CA ALA A 47 0.23 11.22 8.67
C ALA A 47 0.38 12.25 9.82
N PRO A 48 1.29 12.01 10.78
CA PRO A 48 1.68 13.01 11.76
C PRO A 48 2.07 14.36 11.14
N VAL A 49 1.89 15.42 11.92
CA VAL A 49 2.37 16.76 11.56
C VAL A 49 3.90 16.75 11.56
N ALA A 50 4.53 17.40 10.57
CA ALA A 50 5.99 17.46 10.42
C ALA A 50 6.76 17.79 11.72
N THR A 51 6.19 18.67 12.56
CA THR A 51 6.77 19.08 13.85
C THR A 51 6.82 17.96 14.89
N ALA A 52 6.06 16.88 14.72
CA ALA A 52 6.14 15.71 15.58
C ALA A 52 7.45 14.94 15.37
N TYR A 53 7.93 14.87 14.13
CA TYR A 53 9.18 14.16 13.78
C TYR A 53 10.43 14.86 14.30
N VAL A 54 10.44 16.20 14.28
CA VAL A 54 11.57 17.03 14.73
C VAL A 54 11.69 17.09 16.25
N ALA A 55 10.59 16.90 16.99
CA ALA A 55 10.58 17.06 18.44
C ALA A 55 11.11 15.84 19.19
N ASP A 56 10.77 14.65 18.71
CA ASP A 56 11.21 13.36 19.24
C ASP A 56 10.88 12.27 18.20
N PRO A 57 11.83 11.88 17.32
CA PRO A 57 11.59 10.90 16.27
C PRO A 57 11.20 9.53 16.83
N ASP A 58 11.65 9.19 18.04
CA ASP A 58 11.26 7.96 18.73
C ASP A 58 9.77 8.03 19.14
N LEU A 59 9.28 9.17 19.65
CA LEU A 59 7.87 9.31 20.07
C LEU A 59 6.90 9.57 18.91
N ALA A 60 7.35 10.14 17.79
CA ALA A 60 6.52 10.38 16.61
C ALA A 60 5.97 9.10 15.99
N PHE A 61 6.72 8.00 16.15
CA PHE A 61 6.39 6.69 15.60
C PHE A 61 5.69 5.78 16.65
N ILE A 62 6.10 5.83 17.93
CA ILE A 62 5.52 4.98 18.99
C ILE A 62 4.00 5.22 19.23
N GLY A 63 3.46 6.39 18.84
CA GLY A 63 2.05 6.74 19.05
C GLY A 63 1.04 6.18 18.04
N ILE A 64 1.47 5.60 16.91
CA ILE A 64 0.60 5.27 15.76
C ILE A 64 0.66 3.78 15.36
N ALA A 65 1.65 3.02 15.84
CA ALA A 65 1.80 1.60 15.57
C ALA A 65 0.88 0.72 16.46
N PHE A 66 -0.41 0.64 16.13
CA PHE A 66 -1.28 -0.43 16.60
C PHE A 66 -2.02 -1.02 15.38
N ASP A 67 -1.84 -2.34 15.15
CA ASP A 67 -2.61 -3.24 14.24
C ASP A 67 -2.01 -3.43 12.81
N VAL A 68 -1.77 -4.62 12.19
CA VAL A 68 -1.86 -6.06 12.51
C VAL A 68 -1.18 -6.89 11.41
N ASP A 69 -0.67 -8.08 11.77
CA ASP A 69 -0.37 -9.26 10.92
C ASP A 69 1.04 -9.38 10.29
N ALA A 70 1.97 -9.84 11.14
CA ALA A 70 3.35 -10.18 10.85
C ALA A 70 3.52 -11.64 10.37
N SER A 71 4.12 -11.82 9.20
CA SER A 71 4.80 -13.07 8.85
C SER A 71 5.92 -12.87 7.83
N SER A 72 7.03 -12.24 8.24
CA SER A 72 8.35 -12.34 7.58
C SER A 72 9.50 -11.96 8.53
N PRO A 73 10.74 -12.48 8.32
CA PRO A 73 11.78 -12.55 9.36
C PRO A 73 12.53 -11.25 9.66
N ILE A 74 12.14 -10.14 9.05
CA ILE A 74 12.66 -8.79 9.31
C ILE A 74 11.41 -7.91 9.25
N GLY A 75 11.09 -7.17 10.32
CA GLY A 75 9.84 -6.40 10.46
C GLY A 75 9.63 -5.41 9.30
N PHE A 76 8.42 -4.95 8.96
CA PHE A 76 7.12 -5.02 9.64
C PHE A 76 6.01 -5.08 8.57
N GLY A 77 4.99 -5.90 8.80
CA GLY A 77 3.86 -6.12 7.87
C GLY A 77 2.89 -4.95 7.74
N ASP A 78 3.20 -3.80 8.32
CA ASP A 78 2.40 -2.56 8.34
C ASP A 78 3.07 -1.40 7.59
N GLY A 79 4.30 -1.57 7.09
CA GLY A 79 5.04 -0.53 6.37
C GLY A 79 5.64 0.55 7.22
N PHE A 80 6.13 0.14 8.37
CA PHE A 80 6.70 1.02 9.38
C PHE A 80 8.04 0.50 9.89
N SER A 81 8.97 1.39 10.16
CA SER A 81 10.19 1.12 10.92
C SER A 81 10.45 2.27 11.89
N VAL A 82 11.01 1.95 13.05
CA VAL A 82 11.42 2.92 14.07
C VAL A 82 12.95 2.96 14.18
N PRO A 83 13.52 4.04 14.75
CA PRO A 83 14.96 4.09 14.97
C PRO A 83 15.43 2.89 15.79
N GLY A 84 16.54 2.29 15.35
CA GLY A 84 17.13 1.09 15.95
C GLY A 84 16.65 -0.24 15.38
N ASP A 85 15.59 -0.28 14.57
CA ASP A 85 15.10 -1.54 13.97
C ASP A 85 16.13 -2.21 13.05
N PHE A 86 16.99 -1.40 12.43
CA PHE A 86 18.07 -1.87 11.58
C PHE A 86 19.43 -1.96 12.29
N ALA A 87 19.45 -1.96 13.63
CA ALA A 87 20.67 -2.14 14.40
C ALA A 87 21.35 -3.48 14.06
N GLY A 88 22.61 -3.40 13.60
CA GLY A 88 23.40 -4.57 13.21
C GLY A 88 23.09 -5.12 11.81
N GLN A 89 22.22 -4.44 11.04
CA GLN A 89 22.08 -4.71 9.62
C GLN A 89 23.30 -4.17 8.84
N PRO A 90 23.64 -4.76 7.69
CA PRO A 90 24.74 -4.27 6.88
C PRO A 90 24.40 -2.92 6.24
N ALA A 91 25.33 -1.97 6.38
CA ALA A 91 25.38 -0.73 5.63
C ALA A 91 25.68 -0.98 4.14
N ASN A 92 25.29 -0.04 3.26
CA ASN A 92 25.58 -0.06 1.82
C ASN A 92 25.09 -1.35 1.12
N VAL A 93 23.97 -1.91 1.60
CA VAL A 93 23.29 -3.06 1.01
C VAL A 93 21.84 -2.64 0.74
N PRO A 94 21.31 -2.88 -0.47
CA PRO A 94 19.93 -2.55 -0.78
C PRO A 94 18.96 -3.51 -0.07
N PHE A 95 17.99 -2.93 0.61
CA PHE A 95 16.80 -3.56 1.16
C PHE A 95 15.61 -3.21 0.29
N ASN A 96 14.66 -4.13 0.16
CA ASN A 96 13.45 -3.94 -0.62
C ASN A 96 12.21 -4.21 0.23
N PHE A 97 11.29 -3.26 0.25
CA PHE A 97 10.01 -3.32 0.95
C PHE A 97 8.88 -3.11 -0.04
N ILE A 98 7.84 -3.95 0.03
CA ILE A 98 6.72 -3.91 -0.90
C ILE A 98 5.41 -3.84 -0.11
N TRP A 99 4.55 -2.89 -0.46
CA TRP A 99 3.20 -2.72 0.06
C TRP A 99 2.16 -2.81 -1.04
N ASP A 100 1.09 -3.53 -0.78
CA ASP A 100 -0.05 -3.64 -1.70
C ASP A 100 -1.12 -2.63 -1.27
N LEU A 101 -1.06 -1.41 -1.82
CA LEU A 101 -1.93 -0.29 -1.44
C LEU A 101 -3.13 -0.13 -2.37
N GLY A 102 -4.28 0.28 -1.82
CA GLY A 102 -5.47 0.60 -2.61
C GLY A 102 -5.37 1.94 -3.32
N ALA A 103 -6.44 2.30 -4.04
CA ALA A 103 -6.59 3.65 -4.57
C ALA A 103 -6.69 4.67 -3.42
N GLY A 104 -5.94 5.77 -3.51
CA GLY A 104 -5.91 6.76 -2.44
C GLY A 104 -4.72 7.72 -2.54
N ASP A 105 -4.69 8.67 -1.62
CA ASP A 105 -3.58 9.60 -1.44
C ASP A 105 -2.74 9.15 -0.25
N TYR A 106 -1.43 9.08 -0.45
CA TYR A 106 -0.48 8.55 0.51
C TYR A 106 0.68 9.51 0.76
N ARG A 107 1.31 9.33 1.90
CA ARG A 107 2.53 10.02 2.32
C ARG A 107 3.52 8.99 2.82
N PHE A 108 4.66 8.92 2.14
CA PHE A 108 5.84 8.23 2.63
C PHE A 108 6.71 9.23 3.37
N ILE A 109 7.21 8.84 4.54
CA ILE A 109 8.10 9.67 5.34
C ILE A 109 9.28 8.82 5.76
N ILE A 110 10.48 9.30 5.48
CA ILE A 110 11.74 8.74 5.94
C ILE A 110 12.38 9.72 6.92
N LEU A 111 13.05 9.18 7.93
CA LEU A 111 13.69 9.91 9.00
C LEU A 111 15.11 9.41 9.18
N ASP A 112 15.95 10.32 9.63
CA ASP A 112 17.27 10.02 10.13
C ASP A 112 17.45 10.71 11.48
N ALA A 113 17.75 9.92 12.51
CA ALA A 113 17.86 10.39 13.88
C ALA A 113 19.12 11.22 14.14
N ALA A 114 20.18 11.07 13.34
CA ALA A 114 21.36 11.93 13.40
C ALA A 114 21.11 13.31 12.77
N GLY A 115 20.20 13.39 11.81
CA GLY A 115 19.85 14.58 11.06
C GLY A 115 20.84 14.89 9.94
N ASP A 116 21.60 13.91 9.47
CA ASP A 116 22.52 14.03 8.33
C ASP A 116 22.04 13.26 7.09
N GLY A 117 20.94 12.54 7.20
CA GLY A 117 20.28 11.86 6.10
C GLY A 117 20.94 10.52 5.80
N LEU A 118 20.95 10.11 4.52
CA LEU A 118 21.60 8.86 4.10
C LEU A 118 22.96 9.13 3.42
N CYS A 119 23.35 10.39 3.24
CA CYS A 119 24.55 10.79 2.51
C CYS A 119 25.09 12.09 3.11
N CYS A 120 26.39 12.39 3.12
CA CYS A 120 27.49 11.78 2.37
C CYS A 120 28.80 11.67 3.17
N ASP A 121 28.88 12.37 4.29
CA ASP A 121 30.07 12.43 5.13
C ASP A 121 30.19 11.19 6.02
N PHE A 122 29.07 10.54 6.33
CA PHE A 122 28.98 9.41 7.25
C PHE A 122 28.67 8.07 6.58
N GLY A 123 28.37 8.07 5.29
CA GLY A 123 28.14 6.88 4.47
C GLY A 123 27.53 7.29 3.14
N ILE A 124 27.36 6.33 2.24
CA ILE A 124 26.61 6.55 1.01
C ILE A 124 25.41 5.62 1.03
N GLY A 125 24.25 6.21 1.20
CA GLY A 125 22.96 5.57 1.13
C GLY A 125 21.99 6.41 0.30
N ALA A 126 20.89 5.78 -0.09
CA ALA A 126 19.82 6.43 -0.83
C ALA A 126 18.55 5.57 -0.75
N TYR A 127 17.40 6.19 -0.98
CA TYR A 127 16.16 5.47 -1.18
C TYR A 127 15.50 5.85 -2.51
N SER A 128 14.71 4.91 -3.05
CA SER A 128 13.80 5.13 -4.17
C SER A 128 12.46 4.46 -3.86
N LEU A 129 11.38 5.19 -4.10
CA LEU A 129 10.00 4.79 -3.88
C LEU A 129 9.27 4.75 -5.23
N SER A 130 8.67 3.63 -5.57
CA SER A 130 7.94 3.46 -6.83
C SER A 130 6.54 2.90 -6.62
N VAL A 131 5.61 3.28 -7.50
CA VAL A 131 4.22 2.78 -7.57
C VAL A 131 4.04 2.09 -8.90
N ALA A 132 3.73 0.79 -8.88
CA ALA A 132 3.65 -0.05 -10.08
C ALA A 132 4.88 0.08 -11.00
N GLY A 133 6.08 0.23 -10.40
CA GLY A 133 7.35 0.40 -11.12
C GLY A 133 7.60 1.81 -11.67
N THR A 134 6.73 2.79 -11.39
CA THR A 134 6.98 4.21 -11.68
C THR A 134 7.51 4.90 -10.44
N GLU A 135 8.71 5.47 -10.50
CA GLU A 135 9.30 6.22 -9.38
C GLU A 135 8.44 7.45 -9.05
N VAL A 136 8.08 7.58 -7.77
CA VAL A 136 7.29 8.69 -7.21
C VAL A 136 8.09 9.53 -6.22
N GLY A 137 9.23 9.04 -5.75
CA GLY A 137 10.18 9.78 -4.92
C GLY A 137 11.50 9.05 -4.81
N ALA A 138 12.58 9.80 -4.61
CA ALA A 138 13.91 9.28 -4.34
C ALA A 138 14.72 10.38 -3.64
N GLY A 139 15.62 9.97 -2.75
CA GLY A 139 16.38 10.89 -1.94
C GLY A 139 17.57 10.25 -1.24
N SER A 140 18.46 11.12 -0.76
CA SER A 140 19.67 10.74 -0.01
C SER A 140 20.12 11.86 0.92
N GLU A 141 19.98 13.12 0.49
CA GLU A 141 20.34 14.32 1.25
C GLU A 141 19.07 14.97 1.83
N PHE A 142 18.76 14.62 3.08
CA PHE A 142 17.76 15.28 3.90
C PHE A 142 18.33 15.45 5.31
N ASP A 143 17.83 16.42 6.08
CA ASP A 143 18.27 16.61 7.46
C ASP A 143 17.61 15.51 8.34
N GLU A 144 16.60 15.86 9.12
CA GLU A 144 15.96 14.93 10.07
C GLU A 144 14.90 14.04 9.40
N PHE A 145 14.26 14.52 8.31
CA PHE A 145 13.24 13.76 7.60
C PHE A 145 12.99 14.27 6.17
N GLU A 146 12.39 13.42 5.34
CA GLU A 146 11.83 13.78 4.04
C GLU A 146 10.42 13.20 3.88
N LEU A 147 9.54 13.94 3.19
CA LEU A 147 8.16 13.53 2.90
C LEU A 147 7.93 13.48 1.40
N THR A 148 7.52 12.30 0.93
CA THR A 148 7.05 12.08 -0.44
C THR A 148 5.55 11.84 -0.44
N ALA A 149 4.79 12.70 -1.10
CA ALA A 149 3.35 12.52 -1.31
C ALA A 149 3.07 11.95 -2.70
N PHE A 150 2.20 10.94 -2.79
CA PHE A 150 1.81 10.33 -4.06
C PHE A 150 0.35 9.87 -4.01
N SER A 151 -0.22 9.63 -5.19
CA SER A 151 -1.60 9.14 -5.35
C SER A 151 -1.60 7.85 -6.16
N ILE A 152 -2.44 6.90 -5.76
CA ILE A 152 -2.74 5.70 -6.50
C ILE A 152 -4.12 5.88 -7.12
N ASP A 153 -4.14 6.01 -8.45
CA ASP A 153 -5.40 6.02 -9.17
C ASP A 153 -6.08 4.65 -9.05
N GLY A 154 -7.37 4.64 -8.72
CA GLY A 154 -8.16 3.42 -8.84
C GLY A 154 -8.18 2.99 -10.30
N ALA A 155 -8.00 1.69 -10.55
CA ALA A 155 -8.27 1.12 -11.87
C ALA A 155 -9.58 1.73 -12.41
N PRO A 156 -9.66 2.12 -13.70
CA PRO A 156 -10.86 2.76 -14.22
C PRO A 156 -12.04 1.89 -13.86
N ALA A 157 -13.04 2.47 -13.19
CA ALA A 157 -14.30 1.77 -12.92
C ALA A 157 -14.72 1.15 -14.24
N ILE A 158 -14.70 -0.18 -14.33
CA ILE A 158 -15.33 -0.85 -15.46
C ILE A 158 -16.76 -0.36 -15.36
N PRO A 159 -17.28 0.45 -16.32
CA PRO A 159 -18.65 0.91 -16.25
C PRO A 159 -19.45 -0.36 -16.07
N GLU A 160 -20.25 -0.44 -15.00
CA GLU A 160 -21.02 -1.65 -14.73
C GLU A 160 -21.64 -2.05 -16.05
N PRO A 161 -21.42 -3.31 -16.53
CA PRO A 161 -21.98 -3.71 -17.80
C PRO A 161 -23.45 -3.41 -17.67
N ASN A 162 -23.91 -2.46 -18.48
CA ASN A 162 -25.29 -2.03 -18.44
C ASN A 162 -26.12 -3.31 -18.38
N MET A 163 -27.04 -3.42 -17.43
CA MET A 163 -27.90 -4.61 -17.30
C MET A 163 -28.62 -4.98 -18.62
N LEU A 164 -28.61 -4.05 -19.57
CA LEU A 164 -29.05 -4.21 -20.94
C LEU A 164 -28.18 -5.17 -21.79
N ALA A 165 -26.85 -5.23 -21.59
CA ALA A 165 -25.97 -6.16 -22.31
C ALA A 165 -26.14 -7.62 -21.85
N LEU A 166 -26.51 -7.86 -20.59
CA LEU A 166 -26.71 -9.21 -20.06
C LEU A 166 -28.06 -9.82 -20.51
N LEU A 167 -29.07 -8.98 -20.79
CA LEU A 167 -30.35 -9.41 -21.39
C LEU A 167 -30.23 -9.78 -22.87
N ALA A 168 -29.23 -9.25 -23.60
CA ALA A 168 -29.04 -9.54 -25.01
C ALA A 168 -28.43 -10.93 -25.28
N ILE A 169 -27.65 -11.47 -24.33
CA ILE A 169 -26.99 -12.78 -24.48
C ILE A 169 -27.92 -13.93 -24.05
N GLY A 170 -28.94 -13.67 -23.22
CA GLY A 170 -29.89 -14.68 -22.74
C GLY A 170 -31.00 -15.09 -23.72
N LEU A 171 -31.16 -14.43 -24.87
CA LEU A 171 -32.31 -14.65 -25.78
C LEU A 171 -31.98 -15.38 -27.10
N LEU A 172 -30.72 -15.78 -27.31
CA LEU A 172 -30.33 -16.56 -28.50
C LEU A 172 -30.19 -18.07 -28.22
N GLY A 173 -30.49 -18.52 -26.98
CA GLY A 173 -30.15 -19.86 -26.48
C GLY A 173 -31.29 -20.86 -26.31
N PHE A 174 -32.54 -20.57 -26.70
CA PHE A 174 -33.61 -21.58 -26.68
C PHE A 174 -34.20 -21.76 -28.08
N GLY A 175 -33.64 -22.73 -28.80
CA GLY A 175 -34.20 -23.27 -30.03
C GLY A 175 -35.63 -23.74 -29.81
N VAL A 176 -36.52 -23.29 -30.70
CA VAL A 176 -37.88 -23.79 -30.82
C VAL A 176 -37.81 -25.22 -31.35
N ALA A 177 -37.85 -26.21 -30.45
CA ALA A 177 -38.04 -27.60 -30.80
C ALA A 177 -39.34 -28.12 -30.18
N GLY A 178 -40.34 -28.32 -31.05
CA GLY A 178 -41.42 -29.29 -30.85
C GLY A 178 -42.69 -28.81 -30.13
N LEU A 179 -43.65 -28.28 -30.90
CA LEU A 179 -45.07 -28.40 -30.52
C LEU A 179 -45.70 -29.54 -31.35
N ARG A 180 -46.00 -30.65 -30.67
CA ARG A 180 -46.84 -31.74 -31.17
C ARG A 180 -48.29 -31.27 -31.28
N LYS A 181 -48.99 -31.74 -32.32
CA LYS A 181 -50.38 -32.20 -32.19
C LYS A 181 -50.39 -33.71 -32.36
#